data_AF-A0A3D5K4R1-F1
#
_entry.id   AF-A0A3D5K4R1-F1
#
_cell.length_a   1.000
_cell.length_b   1.000
_cell.length_c   1.000
_cell.angle_alpha   90.00
_cell.angle_beta   90.00
_cell.angle_gamma   90.00
#
_symmetry.space_group_name_H-M   'P 1'
#
loop_
_entity.id
_entity.type
_entity.pdbx_description
1 polymer ?
#
loop_
_entity_poly.entity_id
_entity_poly.type
_entity_poly.pdbx_seq_one_letter_code
_entity_poly.pdbx_strand_id
1 'polypeptide(L)'
;TPRVVNDLDEIDRGAHTYLPTELLPTQGGAYWDQICEKRYDEIGWDSPEAFRDRVVATWDDLCRNPPGERVLVACHGGTIRTILAHVAGNDGAGFRLDYTSISRVEVTPPGGDPSGEDGPTDPYCSVASANEVAHFDAERTAVVGAFRGAERPGTTFNRRPLSAPTS
;
A
#
# COMPACT_ATOMS: atom_id res chain seq x y z
N THR A 1 -18.14 9.20 1.00
CA THR A 1 -18.22 9.32 -0.46
C THR A 1 -16.85 8.98 -1.05
N PRO A 2 -16.77 8.24 -2.17
CA PRO A 2 -15.49 7.99 -2.83
C PRO A 2 -14.86 9.30 -3.31
N ARG A 3 -13.53 9.36 -3.31
CA ARG A 3 -12.72 10.50 -3.78
C ARG A 3 -11.60 9.95 -4.66
N VAL A 4 -11.26 10.68 -5.72
CA VAL A 4 -10.10 10.38 -6.56
C VAL A 4 -8.90 11.13 -5.99
N VAL A 5 -7.76 10.46 -5.88
CA VAL A 5 -6.51 11.00 -5.33
C VAL A 5 -5.38 10.65 -6.30
N ASN A 6 -5.07 11.58 -7.20
CA ASN A 6 -4.11 11.35 -8.30
C ASN A 6 -2.69 11.04 -7.79
N ASP A 7 -2.33 11.51 -6.60
CA ASP A 7 -1.01 11.23 -6.02
C ASP A 7 -0.87 9.79 -5.48
N LEU A 8 -1.88 8.94 -5.68
CA LEU A 8 -1.81 7.48 -5.49
C LEU A 8 -1.78 6.69 -6.81
N ASP A 9 -1.77 7.38 -7.96
CA ASP A 9 -1.59 6.74 -9.28
C ASP A 9 -0.25 6.00 -9.34
N GLU A 10 -0.08 5.07 -10.28
CA GLU A 10 1.17 4.33 -10.46
C GLU A 10 2.31 5.22 -11.00
N ILE A 11 3.55 4.74 -10.92
CA ILE A 11 4.76 5.44 -11.40
C ILE A 11 4.64 5.89 -12.87
N ASP A 12 3.89 5.15 -13.70
CA ASP A 12 3.71 5.36 -15.12
C ASP A 12 2.47 6.22 -15.46
N ARG A 13 1.99 7.06 -14.53
CA ARG A 13 0.78 7.89 -14.70
C ARG A 13 0.73 8.78 -15.94
N GLY A 14 1.90 9.14 -16.51
CA GLY A 14 2.00 9.93 -17.74
C GLY A 14 2.20 9.08 -19.00
N ALA A 15 2.35 7.76 -18.87
CA ALA A 15 2.65 6.88 -19.97
C ALA A 15 1.44 6.65 -20.87
N HIS A 16 1.69 6.56 -22.18
CA HIS A 16 0.68 6.20 -23.19
C HIS A 16 0.72 4.72 -23.56
N THR A 17 1.54 3.93 -22.87
CA THR A 17 1.76 2.50 -23.12
C THR A 17 1.63 1.75 -21.80
N TYR A 18 0.73 0.77 -21.77
CA TYR A 18 0.61 -0.15 -20.63
C TYR A 18 1.27 -1.48 -20.95
N LEU A 19 2.29 -1.85 -20.17
CA LEU A 19 2.91 -3.16 -20.18
C LEU A 19 3.09 -3.62 -18.72
N PRO A 20 2.48 -4.75 -18.30
CA PRO A 20 2.63 -5.24 -16.93
C PRO A 20 4.10 -5.35 -16.53
N THR A 21 4.41 -4.94 -15.30
CA THR A 21 5.79 -4.85 -14.81
C THR A 21 6.51 -6.20 -14.89
N GLU A 22 5.79 -7.31 -14.70
CA GLU A 22 6.34 -8.67 -14.80
C GLU A 22 6.78 -9.04 -16.22
N LEU A 23 6.21 -8.39 -17.24
CA LEU A 23 6.53 -8.62 -18.65
C LEU A 23 7.63 -7.69 -19.15
N LEU A 24 7.87 -6.54 -18.50
CA LEU A 24 8.86 -5.55 -18.94
C LEU A 24 10.24 -6.15 -19.25
N PRO A 25 10.85 -7.01 -18.41
CA PRO A 25 12.19 -7.51 -18.68
C PRO A 25 12.29 -8.44 -19.89
N THR A 26 11.17 -9.02 -20.33
CA THR A 26 11.13 -10.03 -21.41
C THR A 26 10.45 -9.52 -22.68
N GLN A 27 9.50 -8.58 -22.56
CA GLN A 27 8.67 -8.09 -23.65
C GLN A 27 8.77 -6.56 -23.84
N GLY A 28 9.48 -5.85 -22.96
CA GLY A 28 9.54 -4.38 -22.99
C GLY A 28 10.38 -3.80 -24.12
N GLY A 29 11.34 -4.56 -24.68
CA GLY A 29 12.19 -4.09 -25.78
C GLY A 29 12.80 -2.70 -25.50
N ALA A 30 12.65 -1.77 -26.46
CA ALA A 30 13.17 -0.41 -26.32
C ALA A 30 12.60 0.35 -25.10
N TYR A 31 11.37 0.04 -24.68
CA TYR A 31 10.76 0.65 -23.49
C TYR A 31 11.48 0.19 -22.22
N TRP A 32 11.87 -1.08 -22.16
CA TRP A 32 12.67 -1.60 -21.05
C TRP A 32 14.07 -0.97 -21.01
N ASP A 33 14.69 -0.76 -22.17
CA ASP A 33 16.00 -0.08 -22.27
C ASP A 33 15.90 1.37 -21.75
N GLN A 34 14.83 2.10 -22.10
CA GLN A 34 14.56 3.45 -21.58
C GLN A 34 14.41 3.48 -20.05
N ILE A 35 13.73 2.50 -19.47
CA ILE A 35 13.60 2.35 -18.00
C ILE A 35 14.97 2.07 -17.36
N CYS A 36 15.75 1.16 -17.93
CA CYS A 36 17.09 0.80 -17.44
C CYS A 36 18.07 1.99 -17.51
N GLU A 37 17.96 2.80 -18.56
CA GLU A 37 18.75 4.01 -18.77
C GLU A 37 18.22 5.22 -17.99
N LYS A 38 17.15 5.05 -17.20
CA LYS A 38 16.50 6.09 -16.38
C LYS A 38 15.93 7.26 -17.17
N ARG A 39 15.51 7.04 -18.42
CA ARG A 39 14.85 8.05 -19.27
C ARG A 39 13.35 8.17 -18.94
N TYR A 40 13.02 8.33 -17.66
CA TYR A 40 11.65 8.26 -17.15
C TYR A 40 10.72 9.31 -17.77
N ASP A 41 11.18 10.56 -17.86
CA ASP A 41 10.40 11.65 -18.44
C ASP A 41 10.00 11.38 -19.89
N GLU A 42 10.87 10.74 -20.69
CA GLU A 42 10.60 10.43 -22.10
C GLU A 42 9.49 9.39 -22.27
N ILE A 43 9.29 8.54 -21.26
CA ILE A 43 8.31 7.46 -21.27
C ILE A 43 7.07 7.77 -20.40
N GLY A 44 6.99 8.99 -19.84
CA GLY A 44 5.88 9.41 -19.00
C GLY A 44 5.87 8.77 -17.60
N TRP A 45 7.03 8.34 -17.10
CA TRP A 45 7.19 7.83 -15.74
C TRP A 45 7.65 8.94 -14.81
N ASP A 46 7.14 8.94 -13.57
CA ASP A 46 7.80 9.64 -12.47
C ASP A 46 9.19 9.01 -12.24
N SER A 47 10.16 9.79 -11.74
CA SER A 47 11.37 9.16 -11.17
C SER A 47 10.99 8.30 -9.95
N PRO A 48 11.76 7.25 -9.60
CA PRO A 48 11.48 6.42 -8.43
C PRO A 48 11.34 7.24 -7.13
N GLU A 49 12.17 8.28 -6.97
CA GLU A 49 12.15 9.19 -5.84
C GLU A 49 10.89 10.06 -5.83
N ALA A 50 10.55 10.68 -6.96
CA ALA A 50 9.34 11.51 -7.08
C ALA A 50 8.06 10.70 -6.85
N PHE A 51 8.03 9.46 -7.35
CA PHE A 51 6.94 8.51 -7.12
C PHE A 51 6.81 8.16 -5.63
N ARG A 52 7.93 7.77 -4.99
CA ARG A 52 7.94 7.46 -3.55
C ARG A 52 7.43 8.65 -2.74
N ASP A 53 8.02 9.82 -2.96
CA ASP A 53 7.77 10.99 -2.13
C ASP A 53 6.31 11.46 -2.23
N ARG A 54 5.70 11.44 -3.42
CA ARG A 54 4.26 11.80 -3.54
C ARG A 54 3.34 10.78 -2.87
N VAL A 55 3.65 9.49 -3.00
CA VAL A 55 2.83 8.41 -2.44
C VAL A 55 2.92 8.44 -0.91
N VAL A 56 4.13 8.60 -0.36
CA VAL A 56 4.37 8.71 1.08
C VAL A 56 3.70 9.96 1.65
N ALA A 57 3.87 11.12 1.01
CA ALA A 57 3.23 12.35 1.48
C ALA A 57 1.70 12.23 1.53
N THR A 58 1.11 11.62 0.50
CA THR A 58 -0.34 11.40 0.41
C THR A 58 -0.83 10.37 1.43
N TRP A 59 -0.06 9.31 1.66
CA TRP A 59 -0.33 8.31 2.69
C TRP A 59 -0.30 8.94 4.09
N ASP A 60 0.74 9.71 4.40
CA ASP A 60 0.87 10.35 5.70
C ASP A 60 -0.26 11.36 5.95
N ASP A 61 -0.66 12.14 4.95
CA ASP A 61 -1.84 13.02 5.06
C ASP A 61 -3.11 12.22 5.32
N LEU A 62 -3.32 11.10 4.62
CA LEU A 62 -4.48 10.23 4.84
C LEU A 62 -4.51 9.67 6.27
N CYS A 63 -3.36 9.31 6.82
CA CYS A 63 -3.25 8.82 8.20
C CYS A 63 -3.48 9.92 9.24
N ARG A 64 -3.01 11.15 8.99
CA ARG A 64 -3.25 12.31 9.88
C ARG A 64 -4.70 12.79 9.82
N ASN A 65 -5.31 12.72 8.64
CA ASN A 65 -6.63 13.28 8.35
C ASN A 65 -7.58 12.21 7.76
N PRO A 66 -7.86 11.10 8.48
CA PRO A 66 -8.64 10.01 7.93
C PRO A 66 -10.10 10.44 7.68
N PRO A 67 -10.69 10.16 6.50
CA PRO A 67 -12.09 10.50 6.20
C PRO A 67 -13.11 9.64 6.98
N GLY A 68 -12.66 8.69 7.80
CA GLY A 68 -13.47 7.85 8.67
C GLY A 68 -12.63 6.75 9.32
N GLU A 69 -13.25 5.96 10.21
CA GLU A 69 -12.56 4.88 10.95
C GLU A 69 -12.02 3.75 10.05
N ARG A 70 -12.61 3.58 8.87
CA ARG A 70 -12.22 2.55 7.90
C ARG A 70 -12.13 3.17 6.52
N VAL A 71 -10.93 3.17 5.98
CA VAL A 71 -10.63 3.76 4.67
C VAL A 71 -10.24 2.65 3.72
N LEU A 72 -10.83 2.65 2.53
CA LEU A 72 -10.39 1.80 1.42
C LEU A 72 -9.60 2.66 0.45
N VAL A 73 -8.38 2.22 0.15
CA VAL A 73 -7.56 2.77 -0.93
C VAL A 73 -7.51 1.72 -2.04
N ALA A 74 -8.06 2.05 -3.21
CA ALA A 74 -7.94 1.25 -4.42
C ALA A 74 -6.88 1.90 -5.31
N CYS A 75 -5.77 1.21 -5.56
CA CYS A 75 -4.62 1.73 -6.29
C CYS A 75 -3.83 0.59 -6.96
N HIS A 76 -2.54 0.82 -7.21
CA HIS A 76 -1.68 0.00 -8.06
C HIS A 76 -0.61 -0.75 -7.26
N GLY A 77 0.05 -1.71 -7.91
CA GLY A 77 1.01 -2.59 -7.26
C GLY A 77 2.25 -1.84 -6.73
N GLY A 78 2.76 -0.86 -7.47
CA GLY A 78 3.86 -0.01 -7.01
C GLY A 78 3.44 0.85 -5.82
N THR A 79 2.28 1.49 -5.90
CA THR A 79 1.74 2.34 -4.82
C THR A 79 1.58 1.55 -3.51
N ILE A 80 1.00 0.35 -3.57
CA ILE A 80 0.84 -0.51 -2.39
C ILE A 80 2.21 -0.90 -1.82
N ARG A 81 3.17 -1.30 -2.66
CA ARG A 81 4.52 -1.67 -2.19
C ARG A 81 5.22 -0.50 -1.49
N THR A 82 5.14 0.70 -2.07
CA THR A 82 5.69 1.93 -1.50
C THR A 82 5.09 2.21 -0.12
N ILE A 83 3.77 2.14 0.02
CA ILE A 83 3.08 2.33 1.30
C ILE A 83 3.53 1.29 2.33
N LEU A 84 3.53 0.00 1.97
CA LEU A 84 3.90 -1.06 2.90
C LEU A 84 5.37 -0.98 3.32
N ALA A 85 6.28 -0.61 2.41
CA ALA A 85 7.69 -0.39 2.71
C ALA A 85 7.91 0.79 3.67
N HIS A 86 7.20 1.89 3.43
CA HIS A 86 7.18 3.06 4.33
C HIS A 86 6.66 2.70 5.73
N VAL A 87 5.52 2.01 5.82
CA VAL A 87 4.95 1.57 7.10
C VAL A 87 5.86 0.58 7.84
N ALA A 88 6.60 -0.26 7.10
CA ALA A 88 7.59 -1.16 7.68
C ALA A 88 8.89 -0.45 8.14
N GLY A 89 9.05 0.84 7.84
CA GLY A 89 10.28 1.59 8.13
C GLY A 89 11.48 1.12 7.30
N ASN A 90 11.23 0.50 6.15
CA ASN A 90 12.26 -0.03 5.25
C ASN A 90 11.86 0.17 3.79
N ASP A 91 12.32 1.27 3.19
CA ASP A 91 12.06 1.62 1.79
C ASP A 91 12.53 0.54 0.79
N GLY A 92 13.45 -0.35 1.18
CA GLY A 92 13.93 -1.46 0.36
C GLY A 92 13.10 -2.74 0.48
N ALA A 93 12.04 -2.76 1.29
CA ALA A 93 11.23 -3.94 1.51
C ALA A 93 10.43 -4.32 0.24
N GLY A 94 10.61 -5.55 -0.24
CA GLY A 94 9.82 -6.11 -1.32
C GLY A 94 8.58 -6.83 -0.81
N PHE A 95 7.39 -6.44 -1.29
CA PHE A 95 6.14 -7.16 -1.03
C PHE A 95 5.66 -7.83 -2.32
N ARG A 96 5.25 -9.11 -2.24
CA ARG A 96 4.49 -9.76 -3.32
C ARG A 96 3.07 -9.20 -3.32
N LEU A 97 2.53 -8.92 -4.49
CA LEU A 97 1.14 -8.55 -4.68
C LEU A 97 0.57 -9.30 -5.88
N ASP A 98 -0.63 -9.84 -5.71
CA ASP A 98 -1.43 -10.42 -6.77
C ASP A 98 -2.55 -9.42 -7.16
N TYR A 99 -3.01 -9.46 -8.41
CA TYR A 99 -4.07 -8.57 -8.88
C TYR A 99 -5.32 -8.70 -8.01
N THR A 100 -5.89 -7.57 -7.56
CA THR A 100 -7.05 -7.52 -6.66
C THR A 100 -6.84 -8.09 -5.26
N SER A 101 -5.60 -8.40 -4.87
CA SER A 101 -5.27 -8.73 -3.49
C SER A 101 -5.56 -7.57 -2.52
N ILE A 102 -5.71 -7.89 -1.24
CA ILE A 102 -5.98 -6.92 -0.19
C ILE A 102 -4.82 -6.87 0.80
N SER A 103 -4.34 -5.67 1.12
CA SER A 103 -3.39 -5.43 2.21
C SER A 103 -4.05 -4.56 3.28
N ARG A 104 -3.68 -4.75 4.55
CA ARG A 104 -4.27 -4.03 5.68
C ARG A 104 -3.19 -3.40 6.54
N VAL A 105 -3.40 -2.13 6.83
CA VAL A 105 -2.59 -1.34 7.75
C VAL A 105 -3.48 -0.86 8.88
N GLU A 106 -3.02 -1.06 10.10
CA GLU A 106 -3.63 -0.48 11.30
C GLU A 106 -2.99 0.88 11.55
N VAL A 107 -3.82 1.91 11.75
CA VAL A 107 -3.40 3.26 12.07
C VAL A 107 -3.86 3.57 13.48
N THR A 108 -2.89 3.74 14.39
CA THR A 108 -3.12 4.15 15.77
C THR A 108 -2.95 5.66 15.83
N PRO A 109 -3.97 6.42 16.29
CA PRO A 109 -3.83 7.86 16.44
C PRO A 109 -2.73 8.18 17.46
N PRO A 110 -2.11 9.38 17.37
CA PRO A 110 -1.10 9.80 18.33
C PRO A 110 -1.63 9.69 19.78
N GLY A 111 -0.84 9.07 20.65
CA GLY A 111 -1.23 8.76 22.04
C GLY A 111 -0.99 9.87 23.06
N GLY A 112 -0.61 11.07 22.61
CA GLY A 112 -0.27 12.21 23.46
C GLY A 112 -1.48 13.01 23.93
N ASP A 113 -1.41 13.54 25.15
CA ASP A 113 -2.28 14.63 25.60
C ASP A 113 -2.17 15.80 24.61
N PRO A 114 -3.28 16.33 24.04
CA PRO A 114 -3.24 17.50 23.16
C PRO A 114 -2.68 18.77 23.85
N SER A 115 -2.42 18.73 25.16
CA SER A 115 -1.80 19.79 25.97
C SER A 115 -0.41 19.44 26.56
N GLY A 116 0.20 18.29 26.24
CA GLY A 116 1.48 17.84 26.81
C GLY A 116 2.61 17.68 25.77
N GLU A 117 3.82 18.13 26.12
CA GLU A 117 4.97 18.31 25.20
C GLU A 117 5.69 17.04 24.69
N ASP A 118 5.33 15.81 25.11
CA ASP A 118 6.20 14.63 24.90
C ASP A 118 5.55 13.41 24.19
N GLY A 119 4.38 13.57 23.57
CA GLY A 119 3.74 12.48 22.78
C GLY A 119 4.15 12.50 21.31
N PRO A 120 4.19 11.35 20.59
CA PRO A 120 4.32 11.36 19.14
C PRO A 120 3.16 12.17 18.55
N THR A 121 3.45 13.17 17.72
CA THR A 121 2.42 13.98 17.05
C THR A 121 1.82 13.29 15.84
N ASP A 122 2.55 12.30 15.28
CA ASP A 122 2.13 11.57 14.10
C ASP A 122 1.50 10.21 14.46
N PRO A 123 0.50 9.75 13.67
CA PRO A 123 -0.09 8.42 13.83
C PRO A 123 0.96 7.32 13.68
N TYR A 124 0.82 6.26 14.48
CA TYR A 124 1.62 5.05 14.34
C TYR A 124 0.91 4.06 13.41
N CYS A 125 1.60 3.62 12.36
CA CYS A 125 1.07 2.66 11.38
C CYS A 125 1.76 1.30 11.52
N SER A 126 1.01 0.20 11.37
CA SER A 126 1.56 -1.16 11.34
C SER A 126 0.89 -2.00 10.26
N VAL A 127 1.68 -2.83 9.55
CA VAL A 127 1.13 -3.77 8.56
C VAL A 127 0.47 -4.94 9.30
N ALA A 128 -0.86 -5.04 9.24
CA ALA A 128 -1.61 -6.16 9.81
C ALA A 128 -1.60 -7.38 8.87
N SER A 129 -1.68 -7.14 7.55
CA SER A 129 -1.59 -8.17 6.53
C SER A 129 -1.18 -7.58 5.18
N ALA A 130 -0.61 -8.42 4.32
CA ALA A 130 -0.27 -8.07 2.95
C ALA A 130 -0.70 -9.19 2.00
N ASN A 131 -1.18 -8.81 0.81
CA ASN A 131 -1.48 -9.73 -0.28
C ASN A 131 -2.51 -10.84 0.06
N GLU A 132 -3.60 -10.49 0.76
CA GLU A 132 -4.70 -11.42 1.02
C GLU A 132 -5.46 -11.72 -0.29
N VAL A 133 -5.52 -13.01 -0.65
CA VAL A 133 -6.19 -13.51 -1.86
C VAL A 133 -7.32 -14.50 -1.56
N ALA A 134 -7.67 -14.70 -0.28
CA ALA A 134 -8.67 -15.70 0.13
C ALA A 134 -10.04 -15.53 -0.53
N HIS A 135 -10.35 -14.32 -1.02
CA HIS A 135 -11.60 -14.03 -1.72
C HIS A 135 -11.61 -14.49 -3.18
N PHE A 136 -10.49 -14.93 -3.75
CA PHE A 136 -10.44 -15.49 -5.11
C PHE A 136 -11.14 -16.85 -5.18
N ASP A 137 -11.00 -17.65 -4.12
CA ASP A 137 -11.60 -18.98 -4.01
C ASP A 137 -12.97 -18.95 -3.34
N ALA A 138 -13.46 -17.77 -2.95
CA ALA A 138 -14.75 -17.63 -2.29
C ALA A 138 -15.88 -17.71 -3.31
N GLU A 139 -16.82 -18.65 -3.10
CA GLU A 139 -18.08 -18.63 -3.84
C GLU A 139 -18.88 -17.38 -3.48
N ARG A 140 -19.22 -16.57 -4.49
CA ARG A 140 -20.17 -15.48 -4.33
C ARG A 140 -21.58 -16.05 -4.18
N THR A 141 -21.99 -16.30 -2.95
CA THR A 141 -23.31 -16.81 -2.62
C THR A 141 -24.43 -15.77 -2.75
N ALA A 142 -24.07 -14.47 -2.84
CA ALA A 142 -25.00 -13.37 -3.12
C ALA A 142 -24.28 -12.18 -3.78
N VAL A 143 -25.01 -11.35 -4.54
CA VAL A 143 -24.53 -10.03 -4.99
C VAL A 143 -24.66 -9.06 -3.81
N VAL A 144 -23.71 -9.15 -2.88
CA VAL A 144 -23.53 -8.17 -1.81
C VAL A 144 -22.46 -7.17 -2.23
N GLY A 145 -22.74 -5.87 -2.08
CA GLY A 145 -21.75 -4.83 -2.33
C GLY A 145 -20.50 -5.07 -1.49
N ALA A 146 -19.32 -4.92 -2.10
CA ALA A 146 -18.05 -5.13 -1.43
C ALA A 146 -18.04 -4.32 -0.11
N PHE A 147 -17.68 -4.97 1.00
CA PHE A 147 -17.44 -4.37 2.32
C PHE A 147 -18.60 -4.25 3.33
N ARG A 148 -19.75 -4.91 3.16
CA ARG A 148 -20.68 -5.12 4.30
C ARG A 148 -20.97 -6.60 4.54
N GLY A 149 -20.57 -7.09 5.73
CA GLY A 149 -21.12 -8.34 6.27
C GLY A 149 -20.15 -9.44 6.67
N ALA A 150 -18.84 -9.31 6.43
CA ALA A 150 -17.89 -10.26 7.05
C ALA A 150 -17.85 -10.02 8.56
N GLU A 151 -18.13 -11.07 9.35
CA GLU A 151 -17.88 -11.03 10.79
C GLU A 151 -16.43 -10.60 11.02
N ARG A 152 -16.21 -9.73 12.02
CA ARG A 152 -14.85 -9.41 12.45
C ARG A 152 -14.18 -10.75 12.78
N PRO A 153 -12.99 -11.07 12.23
CA PRO A 153 -12.13 -12.01 12.93
C PRO A 153 -12.03 -11.47 14.35
N GLY A 154 -12.49 -12.24 15.34
CA GLY A 154 -12.43 -11.84 16.74
C GLY A 154 -11.02 -11.34 17.04
N THR A 155 -10.89 -10.39 17.98
CA THR A 155 -9.59 -9.89 18.45
C THR A 155 -8.60 -11.04 18.52
N THR A 156 -7.64 -11.08 17.59
CA THR A 156 -6.60 -12.08 17.61
C THR A 156 -5.90 -11.91 18.94
N PHE A 157 -6.06 -12.90 19.82
CA PHE A 157 -5.31 -12.95 21.06
C PHE A 157 -3.84 -12.76 20.70
N ASN A 158 -3.17 -11.85 21.41
CA ASN A 158 -1.73 -11.58 21.29
C ASN A 158 -1.01 -12.90 21.00
N ARG A 159 -0.47 -13.05 19.78
CA ARG A 159 0.44 -14.16 19.49
C ARG A 159 1.56 -14.07 20.51
N ARG A 160 1.73 -15.13 21.30
CA ARG A 160 2.84 -15.23 22.24
C ARG A 160 4.14 -14.99 21.45
N PRO A 161 5.07 -14.16 21.93
CA PRO A 161 6.36 -13.98 21.28
C PRO A 161 7.01 -15.36 21.07
N LEU A 162 7.53 -15.60 19.87
CA LEU A 162 8.36 -16.78 19.61
C LEU A 162 9.58 -16.69 20.53
N SER A 163 9.60 -17.51 21.58
CA SER A 163 10.79 -17.70 22.39
C SER A 163 11.80 -18.51 21.58
N ALA A 164 13.03 -18.00 21.49
CA ALA A 164 14.14 -18.70 20.85
C ALA A 164 14.34 -20.10 21.46
N PRO A 165 14.72 -21.11 20.65
CA PRO A 165 14.97 -22.46 21.17
C PRO A 165 16.13 -22.42 22.17
N THR A 166 15.90 -23.03 23.33
CA THR A 166 16.97 -23.29 24.30
C THR A 166 17.92 -24.36 23.74
N SER A 167 19.22 -24.09 23.87
CA SER A 167 20.34 -24.96 23.50
C SER A 167 20.33 -26.31 24.20
#